data_AF-A0A8T3P917-F1
#
_entry.id   AF-A0A8T3P917-F1
#
_cell.length_a   1.000
_cell.length_b   1.000
_cell.length_c   1.000
_cell.angle_alpha   90.00
_cell.angle_beta   90.00
_cell.angle_gamma   90.00
#
_symmetry.space_group_name_H-M   'P 1'
#
loop_
_entity.id
_entity.type
_entity.pdbx_description
1 polymer ?
#
loop_
_entity_poly.entity_id
_entity_poly.type
_entity_poly.pdbx_seq_one_letter_code
_entity_poly.pdbx_strand_id
1 'polypeptide(L)'
;MPRGYSRDLRERLLQAIASGLAVSEVASRTGVSTKSLRRWQQKQRQGHSLEPGRPPGGPRKIPVADEPALAAQVAATPDATLAEHGAAWAAAGHAPVSTATMSRTLHRLGLPLKKRL
;
A
#
# COMPACT_ATOMS: atom_id res chain seq x y z
N MET A 1 13.13 0.56 8.26
CA MET A 1 13.11 0.18 6.83
C MET A 1 14.03 1.12 6.07
N PRO A 2 14.81 0.63 5.09
CA PRO A 2 15.72 1.49 4.34
C PRO A 2 14.92 2.50 3.50
N ARG A 3 15.32 3.77 3.56
CA ARG A 3 14.72 4.87 2.82
C ARG A 3 15.08 4.71 1.35
N GLY A 4 14.14 4.96 0.44
CA GLY A 4 14.47 5.02 -0.99
C GLY A 4 15.41 6.20 -1.27
N TYR A 5 16.21 6.10 -2.34
CA TYR A 5 17.04 7.21 -2.82
C TYR A 5 16.21 8.48 -2.99
N SER A 6 16.77 9.64 -2.60
CA SER A 6 16.12 10.94 -2.69
C SER A 6 15.75 11.28 -4.13
N ARG A 7 14.71 12.11 -4.31
CA ARG A 7 14.31 12.59 -5.64
C ARG A 7 15.47 13.32 -6.35
N ASP A 8 16.12 14.24 -5.64
CA ASP A 8 17.26 14.99 -6.16
C ASP A 8 18.36 14.09 -6.73
N LEU A 9 18.72 13.01 -6.01
CA LEU A 9 19.71 12.07 -6.51
C LEU A 9 19.24 11.40 -7.80
N ARG A 10 17.98 10.96 -7.86
CA ARG A 10 17.43 10.33 -9.08
C ARG A 10 17.48 11.28 -10.26
N GLU A 11 17.10 12.55 -10.07
CA GLU A 11 17.10 13.57 -11.10
C GLU A 11 18.50 13.87 -11.62
N ARG A 12 19.48 14.06 -10.72
CA ARG A 12 20.88 14.29 -11.12
C ARG A 12 21.46 13.12 -11.91
N LEU A 13 21.18 11.89 -11.51
CA LEU A 13 21.66 10.70 -12.22
C LEU A 13 20.99 10.52 -13.58
N LEU A 14 19.69 10.82 -13.68
CA LEU A 14 18.99 10.79 -14.97
C LEU A 14 19.49 11.89 -15.91
N GLN A 15 19.79 13.09 -15.39
CA GLN A 15 20.36 14.17 -16.18
C GLN A 15 21.74 13.81 -16.72
N ALA A 16 22.58 13.19 -15.89
CA ALA A 16 23.90 12.69 -16.29
C ALA A 16 23.81 11.65 -17.43
N ILE A 17 22.80 10.77 -17.39
CA ILE A 17 22.55 9.82 -18.47
C ILE A 17 22.02 10.55 -19.72
N ALA A 18 21.12 11.53 -19.56
CA ALA A 18 20.59 12.32 -20.65
C ALA A 18 21.66 13.17 -21.35
N SER A 19 22.71 13.58 -20.65
CA SER A 19 23.88 14.26 -21.22
C SER A 19 24.87 13.33 -21.93
N GLY A 20 24.53 12.05 -22.11
CA GLY A 20 25.30 11.09 -22.90
C GLY A 20 26.15 10.09 -22.12
N LEU A 21 26.16 10.13 -20.79
CA LEU A 21 26.88 9.12 -20.00
C LEU A 21 26.17 7.76 -20.07
N ALA A 22 26.97 6.70 -20.15
CA ALA A 22 26.44 5.34 -20.15
C ALA A 22 25.84 4.98 -18.78
N VAL A 23 24.72 4.25 -18.77
CA VAL A 23 24.07 3.79 -17.52
C VAL A 23 25.00 2.94 -16.66
N SER A 24 25.88 2.14 -17.28
CA SER A 24 26.88 1.32 -16.58
C SER A 24 27.94 2.18 -15.88
N GLU A 25 28.38 3.27 -16.53
CA GLU A 25 29.34 4.22 -15.98
C GLU A 25 28.74 4.99 -14.80
N VAL A 26 27.49 5.43 -14.92
CA VAL A 26 26.78 6.09 -13.81
C VAL A 26 26.60 5.12 -12.63
N ALA A 27 26.28 3.85 -12.91
CA ALA A 27 26.14 2.83 -11.87
C ALA A 27 27.47 2.56 -11.13
N SER A 28 28.59 2.44 -11.85
CA SER A 28 29.90 2.19 -11.24
C SER A 28 30.36 3.35 -10.37
N ARG A 29 30.12 4.60 -10.80
CA ARG A 29 30.52 5.81 -10.05
C ARG A 29 29.70 6.07 -8.79
N THR A 30 28.46 5.60 -8.75
CA THR A 30 27.50 6.01 -7.70
C THR A 30 27.02 4.87 -6.81
N GLY A 31 27.34 3.62 -7.16
CA GLY A 31 26.87 2.43 -6.45
C GLY A 31 25.38 2.14 -6.65
N VAL A 32 24.66 2.94 -7.44
CA VAL A 32 23.25 2.69 -7.77
C VAL A 32 23.17 1.63 -8.87
N SER A 33 22.38 0.58 -8.65
CA SER A 33 22.25 -0.49 -9.63
C SER A 33 21.67 -0.01 -10.97
N THR A 34 22.16 -0.57 -12.06
CA THR A 34 21.66 -0.31 -13.43
C THR A 34 20.15 -0.55 -13.54
N LYS A 35 19.63 -1.56 -12.84
CA LYS A 35 18.19 -1.86 -12.75
C LYS A 35 17.39 -0.69 -12.15
N SER A 36 17.92 -0.01 -11.13
CA SER A 36 17.27 1.15 -10.51
C SER A 36 17.29 2.35 -11.45
N LEU A 37 18.42 2.63 -12.09
CA LEU A 37 18.55 3.70 -13.08
C LEU A 37 17.57 3.52 -14.24
N ARG A 38 17.51 2.32 -14.84
CA ARG A 38 16.55 2.00 -15.91
C ARG A 38 15.10 2.15 -15.45
N ARG A 39 14.77 1.71 -14.23
CA ARG A 39 13.44 1.90 -13.64
C ARG A 39 13.07 3.38 -13.53
N TRP A 40 14.00 4.24 -13.13
CA TRP A 40 13.75 5.68 -13.05
C TRP A 40 13.63 6.34 -14.42
N GLN A 41 14.44 5.95 -15.40
CA GLN A 41 14.27 6.39 -16.79
C GLN A 41 12.89 6.05 -17.32
N GLN A 42 12.42 4.82 -17.07
CA GLN A 42 11.08 4.39 -17.49
C GLN A 42 9.99 5.25 -16.83
N LYS A 43 10.09 5.51 -15.52
CA LYS A 43 9.16 6.40 -14.81
C LYS A 43 9.15 7.81 -15.41
N GLN A 44 10.32 8.38 -15.66
CA GLN A 44 10.44 9.72 -16.26
C GLN A 44 9.80 9.76 -17.65
N ARG A 45 10.04 8.75 -18.50
CA ARG A 45 9.42 8.62 -19.83
C ARG A 45 7.91 8.49 -19.78
N GLN A 46 7.37 7.86 -18.73
CA GLN A 46 5.93 7.72 -18.50
C GLN A 46 5.30 8.96 -17.84
N GLY A 47 6.08 10.03 -17.59
CA GLY A 47 5.59 11.21 -16.87
C GLY A 47 5.27 10.94 -15.39
N HIS A 48 5.77 9.84 -14.82
CA HIS A 48 5.53 9.49 -13.43
C HIS A 48 6.52 10.20 -12.50
N SER A 49 6.05 10.49 -11.28
CA SER A 49 6.88 11.08 -10.24
C SER A 49 8.10 10.23 -9.90
N LEU A 50 9.25 10.90 -9.80
CA LEU A 50 10.51 10.34 -9.31
C LEU A 50 10.61 10.34 -7.80
N GLU A 51 9.60 10.82 -7.07
CA GLU A 51 9.59 10.76 -5.61
C GLU A 51 9.77 9.31 -5.12
N PRO A 52 10.56 9.08 -4.04
CA PRO A 52 10.49 7.83 -3.30
C PRO A 52 9.07 7.60 -2.78
N GLY A 53 8.35 6.68 -3.44
CA GLY A 53 7.03 6.25 -2.96
C GLY A 53 7.12 5.52 -1.61
N ARG A 54 6.03 5.56 -0.87
CA ARG A 54 5.84 4.69 0.30
C ARG A 54 5.76 3.24 -0.20
N PRO A 55 6.46 2.27 0.43
CA PRO A 55 6.24 0.87 0.13
C PRO A 55 4.75 0.53 0.28
N PRO A 56 4.21 -0.36 -0.57
CA PRO A 56 2.88 -0.89 -0.33
C PRO A 56 2.85 -1.50 1.07
N GLY A 57 1.77 -1.22 1.81
CA GLY A 57 1.55 -1.87 3.10
C GLY A 57 1.43 -3.38 2.95
N GLY A 58 1.49 -4.11 4.07
CA GLY A 58 1.21 -5.53 4.07
C GLY A 58 -0.20 -5.86 3.54
N PRO A 59 -0.44 -7.11 3.11
CA PRO A 59 -1.74 -7.51 2.60
C PRO A 59 -2.85 -7.27 3.63
N ARG A 60 -4.03 -6.86 3.14
CA ARG A 60 -5.20 -6.66 4.00
C ARG A 60 -5.66 -7.99 4.55
N LYS A 61 -6.06 -8.00 5.83
CA LYS A 61 -6.64 -9.19 6.47
C LYS A 61 -8.08 -9.47 6.04
N ILE A 62 -8.82 -8.42 5.66
CA ILE A 62 -10.10 -8.51 4.96
C ILE A 62 -9.85 -8.02 3.52
N PRO A 63 -9.86 -8.91 2.52
CA PRO A 63 -9.71 -8.56 1.11
C PRO A 63 -10.79 -7.57 0.64
N VAL A 64 -10.49 -6.79 -0.39
CA VAL A 64 -11.48 -5.89 -1.02
C VAL A 64 -12.67 -6.67 -1.59
N ALA A 65 -12.42 -7.87 -2.11
CA ALA A 65 -13.47 -8.75 -2.63
C ALA A 65 -14.50 -9.17 -1.57
N ASP A 66 -14.09 -9.18 -0.30
CA ASP A 66 -14.89 -9.62 0.84
C ASP A 66 -15.60 -8.44 1.54
N GLU A 67 -15.28 -7.21 1.17
CA GLU A 67 -15.88 -5.99 1.75
C GLU A 67 -17.42 -5.92 1.58
N PRO A 68 -18.02 -6.33 0.43
CA PRO A 68 -19.48 -6.37 0.29
C PRO A 68 -20.16 -7.36 1.24
N ALA A 69 -19.55 -8.52 1.48
CA ALA A 69 -20.08 -9.52 2.42
C ALA A 69 -20.08 -8.98 3.85
N LEU A 70 -19.00 -8.28 4.23
CA LEU A 70 -18.93 -7.62 5.52
C LEU A 70 -19.96 -6.49 5.66
N ALA A 71 -20.18 -5.70 4.61
CA ALA A 71 -21.19 -4.65 4.62
C ALA A 71 -22.61 -5.23 4.81
N ALA A 72 -22.92 -6.34 4.14
CA ALA A 72 -24.19 -7.04 4.31
C ALA A 72 -24.36 -7.59 5.74
N GLN A 73 -23.30 -8.17 6.33
CA GLN A 73 -23.30 -8.63 7.71
C GLN A 73 -23.59 -7.47 8.69
N VAL A 74 -22.97 -6.31 8.50
CA VAL A 74 -23.19 -5.13 9.35
C VAL A 74 -24.61 -4.57 9.19
N ALA A 75 -25.14 -4.55 7.97
CA ALA A 75 -26.51 -4.12 7.73
C ALA A 75 -27.55 -5.05 8.38
N ALA A 76 -27.27 -6.36 8.46
CA ALA A 76 -28.15 -7.33 9.11
C ALA A 76 -28.16 -7.21 10.64
N THR A 77 -27.04 -6.82 11.25
CA THR A 77 -26.89 -6.71 12.72
C THR A 77 -26.21 -5.40 13.14
N PRO A 78 -26.86 -4.24 12.96
CA PRO A 78 -26.23 -2.93 13.17
C PRO A 78 -25.89 -2.61 14.63
N ASP A 79 -26.58 -3.26 15.58
CA ASP A 79 -26.33 -3.09 17.02
C ASP A 79 -25.23 -4.02 17.56
N ALA A 80 -24.69 -4.92 16.74
CA ALA A 80 -23.63 -5.83 17.17
C ALA A 80 -22.31 -5.09 17.38
N THR A 81 -21.57 -5.55 18.38
CA THR A 81 -20.23 -5.06 18.71
C THR A 81 -19.20 -5.52 17.69
N LEU A 82 -18.04 -4.86 17.67
CA LEU A 82 -16.91 -5.28 16.81
C LEU A 82 -16.44 -6.72 17.08
N ALA A 83 -16.55 -7.19 18.31
CA ALA A 83 -16.18 -8.56 18.68
C ALA A 83 -17.18 -9.56 18.11
N GLU A 84 -18.47 -9.27 18.18
CA GLU A 84 -19.53 -10.10 17.61
C GLU A 84 -19.44 -10.13 16.08
N HIS A 85 -19.16 -8.99 15.43
CA HIS A 85 -18.90 -8.99 13.99
C HIS A 85 -17.67 -9.83 13.63
N GLY A 86 -16.61 -9.78 14.43
CA GLY A 86 -15.42 -10.61 14.24
C GLY A 86 -15.71 -12.11 14.40
N ALA A 87 -16.54 -12.49 15.36
CA ALA A 87 -16.98 -13.86 15.57
C ALA A 87 -17.87 -14.35 14.43
N ALA A 88 -18.86 -13.54 14.02
CA ALA A 88 -19.73 -13.85 12.89
C ALA A 88 -18.95 -13.94 11.56
N TRP A 89 -17.92 -13.11 11.39
CA TRP A 89 -17.01 -13.17 10.24
C TRP A 89 -16.29 -14.53 10.15
N ALA A 90 -15.77 -15.01 11.28
CA ALA A 90 -15.14 -16.32 11.35
C ALA A 90 -16.15 -17.46 11.16
N ALA A 91 -17.35 -17.34 11.74
CA ALA A 91 -18.43 -18.32 11.59
C ALA A 91 -18.93 -18.43 10.13
N ALA A 92 -18.83 -17.36 9.35
CA ALA A 92 -19.13 -17.34 7.92
C ALA A 92 -18.03 -17.99 7.04
N GLY A 93 -16.97 -18.54 7.64
CA GLY A 93 -15.90 -19.26 6.94
C GLY A 93 -14.69 -18.40 6.56
N HIS A 94 -14.65 -17.13 6.97
CA HIS A 94 -13.48 -16.28 6.74
C HIS A 94 -12.41 -16.46 7.84
N ALA A 95 -11.18 -16.06 7.53
CA ALA A 95 -10.10 -16.07 8.51
C ALA A 95 -10.43 -15.14 9.70
N PRO A 96 -10.18 -15.57 10.96
CA PRO A 96 -10.44 -14.75 12.12
C PRO A 96 -9.59 -13.46 12.10
N VAL A 97 -10.22 -12.35 12.46
CA VAL A 97 -9.59 -11.02 12.48
C VAL A 97 -9.75 -10.35 13.83
N SER A 98 -8.78 -9.51 14.20
CA SER A 98 -8.87 -8.72 15.44
C SER A 98 -9.93 -7.62 15.34
N THR A 99 -10.45 -7.20 16.50
CA THR A 99 -11.38 -6.05 16.61
C THR A 99 -10.82 -4.78 15.99
N ALA A 100 -9.51 -4.54 16.11
CA ALA A 100 -8.84 -3.40 15.46
C ALA A 100 -8.85 -3.51 13.92
N THR A 101 -8.72 -4.73 13.38
CA THR A 101 -8.84 -4.96 11.93
C THR A 101 -10.26 -4.73 11.46
N MET A 102 -11.24 -5.26 12.20
CA MET A 102 -12.66 -5.05 11.92
C MET A 102 -12.99 -3.56 11.90
N SER A 103 -12.64 -2.83 12.96
CA SER A 103 -12.85 -1.38 13.08
C SER A 103 -12.24 -0.59 11.92
N ARG A 104 -10.99 -0.87 11.53
CA ARG A 104 -10.33 -0.21 10.39
C ARG A 104 -11.04 -0.48 9.06
N THR A 105 -11.53 -1.70 8.86
CA THR A 105 -12.26 -2.05 7.63
C THR A 105 -13.61 -1.35 7.61
N LEU A 106 -14.38 -1.39 8.70
CA LEU A 106 -15.68 -0.72 8.78
C LEU A 106 -15.58 0.80 8.61
N HIS A 107 -14.57 1.43 9.21
CA HIS A 107 -14.31 2.86 9.00
C HIS A 107 -13.98 3.16 7.53
N ARG A 108 -13.22 2.30 6.85
CA ARG A 108 -12.93 2.46 5.41
C ARG A 108 -14.18 2.31 4.55
N LEU A 109 -15.12 1.46 4.95
CA LEU A 109 -16.41 1.27 4.27
C LEU A 109 -17.44 2.35 4.60
N GLY A 110 -17.11 3.34 5.44
CA GLY A 110 -18.08 4.35 5.87
C GLY A 110 -19.16 3.81 6.81
N LEU A 111 -18.90 2.68 7.48
CA LEU A 111 -19.82 2.02 8.42
C LEU A 111 -19.28 2.06 9.86
N PRO A 112 -18.89 3.21 10.43
CA PRO A 112 -18.36 3.24 11.78
C PRO A 112 -19.44 2.83 12.79
N LEU A 113 -19.21 1.71 13.49
CA LEU A 113 -20.06 1.31 14.61
C LEU A 113 -19.83 2.26 15.79
N LYS A 114 -20.90 2.88 16.29
CA LYS A 114 -20.83 3.72 17.48
C LYS A 114 -20.61 2.83 18.69
N LYS A 115 -19.62 3.16 19.53
CA LYS A 115 -19.46 2.48 20.83
C LYS A 115 -20.72 2.71 21.66
N ARG A 116 -21.38 1.62 22.05
CA ARG A 116 -22.25 1.60 23.22
C ARG A 116 -21.45 0.90 24.31
N LEU A 117 -21.02 1.68 25.30
CA LEU A 117 -20.45 1.20 26.55
C LEU A 117 -21.59 0.74 27.46
#